data_AF-A0A314YHC4-F1
#
_entry.id   AF-A0A314YHC4-F1
#
_cell.length_a   1.000
_cell.length_b   1.000
_cell.length_c   1.000
_cell.angle_alpha   90.00
_cell.angle_beta   90.00
_cell.angle_gamma   90.00
#
_symmetry.space_group_name_H-M   'P 1'
#
loop_
_entity.id
_entity.type
_entity.pdbx_description
1 polymer ?
#
loop_
_entity_poly.entity_id
_entity_poly.type
_entity_poly.pdbx_seq_one_letter_code
_entity_poly.pdbx_strand_id
1 'polypeptide(L)'
;MLVLIFMRLQIGYMFIQEELKIFYSTQKRKYNDPLIYITENGIDEFSHPKLSREEALNDSQRIDYYYNHLYYVQRAIKHGVHVKGFFAWSLLDNFEWYSGYTLRFGMNFVDYKMG
;
A
#
# COMPACT_ATOMS: atom_id res chain seq x y z
N MET A 1 -1.08 22.06 -8.83
CA MET A 1 -0.60 20.80 -9.45
C MET A 1 -1.03 19.65 -8.56
N LEU A 2 -1.77 18.68 -9.10
CA LEU A 2 -2.12 17.45 -8.38
C LEU A 2 -0.89 16.54 -8.44
N VAL A 3 -0.37 16.10 -7.29
CA VAL A 3 0.70 15.10 -7.27
C VAL A 3 0.07 13.75 -6.97
N LEU A 4 0.11 12.87 -7.97
CA LEU A 4 -0.26 11.46 -7.85
C LEU A 4 0.95 10.71 -7.30
N ILE A 5 0.75 9.98 -6.20
CA ILE A 5 1.82 9.30 -5.50
C ILE A 5 1.56 7.81 -5.61
N PHE A 6 2.39 7.15 -6.40
CA PHE A 6 2.49 5.69 -6.48
C PHE A 6 3.57 5.24 -5.50
N MET A 7 3.19 4.49 -4.46
CA MET A 7 4.13 3.79 -3.60
C MET A 7 3.73 2.32 -3.51
N ARG A 8 4.30 1.51 -4.41
CA ARG A 8 4.32 0.05 -4.29
C ARG A 8 5.63 -0.37 -3.65
N LEU A 9 5.57 -1.26 -2.68
CA LEU A 9 6.75 -1.90 -2.11
C LEU A 9 6.73 -3.37 -2.49
N GLN A 10 7.83 -3.81 -3.06
CA GLN A 10 8.15 -5.22 -3.25
C GLN A 10 9.26 -5.51 -2.25
N ILE A 11 8.90 -6.16 -1.15
CA ILE A 11 9.83 -6.69 -0.12
C ILE A 11 10.74 -5.62 0.53
N GLY A 12 10.34 -5.13 1.71
CA GLY A 12 11.22 -4.30 2.55
C GLY A 12 10.51 -3.58 3.70
N TYR A 13 10.30 -4.29 4.82
CA TYR A 13 9.63 -3.77 6.02
C TYR A 13 10.31 -2.58 6.71
N MET A 14 11.58 -2.28 6.39
CA MET A 14 12.45 -1.50 7.28
C MET A 14 12.66 -0.03 6.89
N PHE A 15 12.27 0.41 5.69
CA PHE A 15 12.64 1.74 5.18
C PHE A 15 11.50 2.79 5.13
N ILE A 16 10.27 2.39 5.44
CA ILE A 16 9.07 3.15 5.06
C ILE A 16 8.81 4.38 5.95
N GLN A 17 9.21 4.33 7.23
CA GLN A 17 8.78 5.31 8.24
C GLN A 17 9.44 6.69 8.06
N GLU A 18 10.76 6.71 7.88
CA GLU A 18 11.54 7.92 7.60
C GLU A 18 11.25 8.43 6.19
N GLU A 19 11.14 7.51 5.22
CA GLU A 19 10.94 7.85 3.81
C GLU A 19 9.61 8.54 3.53
N LEU A 20 8.48 8.09 4.12
CA LEU A 20 7.19 8.77 3.95
C LEU A 20 7.23 10.19 4.48
N LYS A 21 7.83 10.40 5.65
CA LYS A 21 7.95 11.73 6.25
C LYS A 21 8.82 12.65 5.40
N ILE A 22 9.98 12.15 4.94
CA ILE A 22 10.88 12.86 4.04
C ILE A 22 10.16 13.18 2.73
N PHE A 23 9.47 12.21 2.16
CA PHE A 23 8.75 12.34 0.91
C PHE A 23 7.67 13.41 0.98
N TYR A 24 6.76 13.35 1.97
CA TYR A 24 5.70 14.34 2.11
C TYR A 24 6.23 15.75 2.41
N SER A 25 7.26 15.86 3.25
CA SER A 25 7.92 17.15 3.51
C SER A 25 8.60 17.71 2.25
N THR A 26 9.16 16.84 1.41
CA THR A 26 9.74 17.20 0.11
C THR A 26 8.66 17.68 -0.85
N GLN A 27 7.52 16.98 -0.92
CA GLN A 27 6.42 17.39 -1.78
C GLN A 27 5.95 18.81 -1.42
N LYS A 28 5.79 19.06 -0.12
CA LYS A 28 5.41 20.37 0.41
C LYS A 28 6.40 21.47 0.04
N ARG A 29 7.69 21.25 0.30
CA ARG A 29 8.75 22.25 0.04
C ARG A 29 9.02 22.49 -1.44
N LYS A 30 9.03 21.44 -2.26
CA LYS A 30 9.48 21.50 -3.66
C LYS A 30 8.36 21.88 -4.62
N TYR A 31 7.11 21.54 -4.29
CA TYR A 31 5.98 21.69 -5.21
C TYR A 31 4.86 22.59 -4.67
N ASN A 32 5.18 23.47 -3.72
CA ASN A 32 4.26 24.47 -3.16
C ASN A 32 3.01 23.85 -2.52
N ASP A 33 3.21 22.91 -1.60
CA ASP A 33 2.17 22.23 -0.82
C ASP A 33 0.96 21.72 -1.64
N PRO A 34 1.22 20.85 -2.64
CA PRO A 34 0.19 20.42 -3.56
C PRO A 34 -0.86 19.56 -2.86
N LEU A 35 -2.06 19.50 -3.45
CA LEU A 35 -3.06 18.51 -3.07
C LEU A 35 -2.57 17.10 -3.44
N ILE A 36 -2.62 16.17 -2.49
CA ILE A 36 -2.11 14.81 -2.62
C ILE A 36 -3.23 13.79 -2.49
N TYR A 37 -3.23 12.83 -3.41
CA TYR A 37 -3.97 11.56 -3.29
C TYR A 37 -2.98 10.42 -3.43
N ILE A 38 -3.01 9.49 -2.48
CA ILE A 38 -2.22 8.27 -2.51
C ILE A 38 -3.05 7.25 -3.28
N THR A 39 -2.76 7.09 -4.57
CA THR A 39 -3.62 6.34 -5.49
C THR A 39 -3.37 4.85 -5.46
N GLU A 40 -2.17 4.44 -5.06
CA GLU A 40 -1.85 3.02 -4.85
C GLU A 40 -0.89 2.89 -3.67
N ASN A 41 -1.33 2.12 -2.68
CA ASN A 41 -0.48 1.69 -1.58
C ASN A 41 -0.92 0.32 -1.04
N GLY A 42 0.03 -0.59 -0.91
CA GLY A 42 -0.21 -1.92 -0.40
C GLY A 42 1.07 -2.71 -0.22
N ILE A 43 0.90 -3.92 0.30
CA ILE A 43 1.96 -4.90 0.53
C ILE A 43 1.50 -6.23 -0.06
N ASP A 44 2.43 -6.94 -0.69
CA ASP A 44 2.20 -8.29 -1.19
C ASP A 44 2.35 -9.34 -0.10
N GLU A 45 1.59 -10.42 -0.26
CA GLU A 45 1.87 -11.69 0.38
C GLU A 45 2.00 -12.79 -0.67
N PHE A 46 2.90 -13.74 -0.46
CA PHE A 46 3.11 -14.84 -1.40
C PHE A 46 1.90 -15.77 -1.44
N SER A 47 1.40 -16.02 -2.64
CA SER A 47 0.43 -17.07 -2.95
C SER A 47 1.16 -18.35 -3.33
N HIS A 48 1.07 -19.38 -2.49
CA HIS A 48 1.62 -20.69 -2.80
C HIS A 48 0.51 -21.70 -3.10
N PRO A 49 0.71 -22.67 -4.02
CA PRO A 49 -0.32 -23.67 -4.35
C PRO A 49 -0.81 -24.53 -3.19
N LYS A 50 -0.05 -24.59 -2.09
CA LYS A 50 -0.33 -25.35 -0.88
C LYS A 50 -0.93 -24.49 0.25
N LEU A 51 -1.02 -23.18 0.07
CA LEU A 51 -1.58 -22.27 1.06
C LEU A 51 -3.06 -22.60 1.24
N SER A 52 -3.47 -22.97 2.45
CA SER A 52 -4.87 -23.19 2.76
C SER A 52 -5.63 -21.86 2.76
N ARG A 53 -6.96 -21.92 2.59
CA ARG A 53 -7.79 -20.71 2.65
C ARG A 53 -7.68 -20.00 4.01
N GLU A 54 -7.57 -20.76 5.10
CA GLU A 54 -7.43 -20.19 6.45
C GLU A 54 -6.10 -19.44 6.59
N GLU A 55 -4.99 -20.03 6.12
CA GLU A 55 -3.69 -19.36 6.09
C GLU A 55 -3.70 -18.14 5.17
N ALA A 56 -4.34 -18.23 3.99
CA ALA A 56 -4.45 -17.11 3.05
C ALA A 56 -5.31 -15.95 3.55
N LEU A 57 -6.20 -16.19 4.52
CA LEU A 57 -7.02 -15.14 5.14
C LEU A 57 -6.38 -14.56 6.40
N ASN A 58 -5.31 -15.17 6.91
CA ASN A 58 -4.54 -14.67 8.04
C ASN A 58 -3.53 -13.60 7.61
N ASP A 59 -4.04 -12.48 7.08
CA ASP A 59 -3.24 -11.38 6.51
C ASP A 59 -2.76 -10.38 7.59
N SER A 60 -2.20 -10.85 8.70
CA SER A 60 -1.76 -9.98 9.81
C SER A 60 -0.67 -8.99 9.40
N GLN A 61 0.21 -9.41 8.48
CA GLN A 61 1.26 -8.58 7.89
C GLN A 61 0.68 -7.38 7.14
N ARG A 62 -0.36 -7.61 6.33
CA ARG A 62 -1.08 -6.55 5.64
C ARG A 62 -1.77 -5.58 6.60
N ILE A 63 -2.39 -6.08 7.66
CA ILE A 63 -3.00 -5.24 8.70
C ILE A 63 -1.96 -4.32 9.34
N ASP A 64 -0.83 -4.87 9.78
CA ASP A 64 0.26 -4.12 10.41
C ASP A 64 0.84 -3.07 9.44
N TYR A 65 0.99 -3.42 8.17
CA TYR A 65 1.44 -2.51 7.13
C TYR A 65 0.51 -1.29 7.01
N TYR A 66 -0.80 -1.50 6.83
CA TYR A 66 -1.74 -0.40 6.69
C TYR A 66 -1.88 0.42 7.96
N TYR A 67 -1.87 -0.22 9.14
CA TYR A 67 -1.89 0.49 10.42
C TYR A 67 -0.72 1.48 10.51
N ASN A 68 0.50 1.00 10.25
CA ASN A 68 1.69 1.84 10.29
C ASN A 68 1.65 2.93 9.22
N HIS A 69 1.30 2.59 7.98
CA HIS A 69 1.29 3.56 6.87
C HIS A 69 0.27 4.69 7.11
N LEU A 70 -0.95 4.34 7.52
CA LEU A 70 -2.01 5.31 7.83
C LEU A 70 -1.63 6.17 9.04
N TYR A 71 -0.93 5.62 10.03
CA TYR A 71 -0.39 6.41 11.14
C TYR A 71 0.56 7.51 10.65
N TYR A 72 1.50 7.21 9.75
CA TYR A 72 2.41 8.23 9.20
C TYR A 72 1.72 9.22 8.26
N VAL A 73 0.76 8.77 7.45
CA VAL A 73 -0.10 9.68 6.66
C VAL A 73 -0.83 10.65 7.57
N GLN A 74 -1.43 10.17 8.66
CA GLN A 74 -2.10 11.02 9.65
C GLN A 74 -1.12 12.01 10.28
N ARG A 75 0.11 11.59 10.61
CA ARG A 75 1.14 12.50 11.12
C ARG A 75 1.52 13.57 10.10
N ALA A 76 1.69 13.21 8.83
CA ALA A 76 1.99 14.16 7.77
C ALA A 76 0.88 15.21 7.63
N ILE A 77 -0.40 14.78 7.67
CA ILE A 77 -1.56 15.68 7.68
C ILE A 77 -1.51 16.62 8.89
N LYS A 78 -1.19 16.11 10.09
CA LYS A 78 -1.00 16.93 11.31
C LYS A 78 0.15 17.94 11.19
N HIS A 79 1.16 17.67 10.36
CA HIS A 79 2.24 18.60 10.03
C HIS A 79 1.92 19.50 8.82
N GLY A 80 0.65 19.53 8.38
CA GLY A 80 0.14 20.45 7.37
C GLY A 80 0.38 20.02 5.93
N VAL A 81 0.64 18.72 5.66
CA VAL A 81 0.69 18.19 4.29
C VAL A 81 -0.75 17.99 3.78
N HIS A 82 -1.06 18.47 2.58
CA HIS A 82 -2.40 18.42 2.00
C HIS A 82 -2.80 17.06 1.39
N VAL A 83 -2.91 16.00 2.20
CA VAL A 83 -3.45 14.70 1.75
C VAL A 83 -4.98 14.66 1.84
N LYS A 84 -5.65 14.22 0.77
CA LYS A 84 -7.13 14.12 0.69
C LYS A 84 -7.67 12.72 0.46
N GLY A 85 -6.84 11.78 0.03
CA GLY A 85 -7.31 10.42 -0.21
C GLY A 85 -6.19 9.40 -0.13
N PHE A 86 -6.60 8.19 0.22
CA PHE A 86 -5.77 7.00 0.32
C PHE A 86 -6.54 5.85 -0.32
N PHE A 87 -5.92 5.20 -1.30
CA PHE A 87 -6.49 4.07 -2.04
C PHE A 87 -5.60 2.87 -1.82
N ALA A 88 -6.15 1.88 -1.10
CA ALA A 88 -5.48 0.62 -0.87
C ALA A 88 -5.40 -0.17 -2.19
N TRP A 89 -4.17 -0.53 -2.58
CA TRP A 89 -3.94 -1.49 -3.64
C TRP A 89 -3.88 -2.89 -3.02
N SER A 90 -4.82 -3.79 -3.29
CA SER A 90 -5.97 -3.68 -4.21
C SER A 90 -7.28 -4.11 -3.55
N LEU A 91 -8.41 -3.91 -4.25
CA LEU A 91 -9.70 -4.40 -3.77
C LEU A 91 -9.74 -5.93 -3.73
N LEU A 92 -9.30 -6.58 -4.81
CA LEU A 92 -9.29 -8.03 -4.98
C LEU A 92 -7.87 -8.50 -5.26
N ASP A 93 -7.55 -9.73 -4.86
CA ASP A 93 -6.37 -10.42 -5.38
C ASP A 93 -6.51 -10.48 -6.91
N ASN A 94 -5.43 -10.13 -7.61
CA ASN A 94 -5.43 -10.00 -9.06
C ASN A 94 -4.16 -10.58 -9.69
N PHE A 95 -4.07 -10.47 -11.02
CA PHE A 95 -2.88 -10.82 -11.77
C PHE A 95 -1.82 -9.72 -11.62
N GLU A 96 -0.75 -9.98 -10.86
CA GLU A 96 0.33 -9.03 -10.61
C GLU A 96 1.42 -9.12 -11.68
N TRP A 97 1.06 -8.74 -12.91
CA TRP A 97 1.98 -8.54 -14.03
C TRP A 97 2.96 -9.72 -14.25
N TYR A 98 4.26 -9.48 -14.10
CA TYR A 98 5.29 -10.49 -14.28
C TYR A 98 5.20 -11.64 -13.25
N SER A 99 4.68 -11.36 -12.06
CA SER A 99 4.50 -12.35 -11.00
C SER A 99 3.23 -13.20 -11.18
N GLY A 100 2.35 -12.83 -12.11
CA GLY A 100 1.06 -13.48 -12.30
C GLY A 100 0.28 -13.58 -10.98
N TYR A 101 -0.29 -14.76 -10.69
CA TYR A 101 -1.08 -15.00 -9.47
C TYR A 101 -0.26 -15.47 -8.25
N THR A 102 1.07 -15.32 -8.29
CA THR A 102 1.94 -15.74 -7.18
C THR A 102 2.04 -14.71 -6.06
N LEU A 103 1.53 -13.49 -6.26
CA LEU A 103 1.49 -12.42 -5.26
C LEU A 103 0.05 -11.96 -5.03
N ARG A 104 -0.27 -11.65 -3.77
CA ARG A 104 -1.60 -11.22 -3.30
C ARG A 104 -1.50 -9.84 -2.68
N PHE A 105 -2.13 -8.85 -3.31
CA PHE A 105 -2.25 -7.49 -2.77
C PHE A 105 -3.66 -7.17 -2.27
N GLY A 106 -4.64 -8.00 -2.59
CA GLY A 106 -6.03 -7.65 -2.49
C GLY A 106 -6.60 -7.83 -1.10
N MET A 107 -7.32 -6.83 -0.60
CA MET A 107 -8.07 -6.90 0.66
C MET A 107 -9.08 -8.04 0.70
N ASN A 108 -9.47 -8.56 -0.45
CA ASN A 108 -10.35 -9.72 -0.58
C ASN A 108 -9.61 -10.82 -1.33
N PHE A 109 -9.53 -11.98 -0.69
CA PHE A 109 -8.99 -13.20 -1.29
C PHE A 109 -9.84 -13.65 -2.48
N VAL A 110 -9.17 -14.09 -3.55
CA VAL A 110 -9.81 -14.66 -4.74
C VAL A 110 -9.29 -16.09 -4.96
N ASP A 111 -10.21 -17.05 -5.01
CA ASP A 111 -9.91 -18.43 -5.42
C ASP A 111 -10.00 -18.57 -6.94
N TYR A 112 -8.84 -18.56 -7.61
CA TYR A 112 -8.76 -18.66 -9.07
C TYR A 112 -9.11 -20.04 -9.64
N LYS A 113 -9.22 -21.08 -8.80
CA LYS A 113 -9.52 -22.46 -9.27
C LYS A 113 -11.02 -22.73 -9.40
N MET A 114 -11.85 -21.92 -8.75
CA MET A 114 -13.32 -22.08 -8.76
C MET A 114 -14.04 -21.01 -9.61
N GLY A 115 -13.31 -20.36 -10.51
CA GLY A 115 -13.83 -19.38 -11.46
C GLY A 115 -14.29 -19.99 -12.79
#